data_AF-A0A522D0Q5-F1
#
_entry.id   AF-A0A522D0Q5-F1
#
_cell.length_a   1.000
_cell.length_b   1.000
_cell.length_c   1.000
_cell.angle_alpha   90.00
_cell.angle_beta   90.00
_cell.angle_gamma   90.00
#
_symmetry.space_group_name_H-M   'P 1'
#
loop_
_entity.id
_entity.type
_entity.pdbx_description
1 polymer ?
#
loop_
_entity_poly.entity_id
_entity_poly.type
_entity_poly.pdbx_seq_one_letter_code
_entity_poly.pdbx_strand_id
1 'polypeptide(L)'
;MAKSTKNALVLCLAFSAVAVLAALLGYWKSLPLAILAGMLPAVAYETYRTEGATTTLASWGIAAAIVVEAVLIIFKLQLNIMQYLGSFAASFPAVDVRMAGPIVIGILSITLLKRTAGIYTKWLAVVIFLAACALFYVLDPDLFSRLFKSGLSEGAKHIPRP
;
A
#
# COMPACT_ATOMS: atom_id res chain seq x y z
N MET A 1 7.81 12.83 -12.66
CA MET A 1 8.68 12.43 -13.78
C MET A 1 9.56 11.29 -13.33
N ALA A 2 10.01 10.43 -14.25
CA ALA A 2 10.74 9.22 -13.90
C ALA A 2 12.09 9.19 -14.60
N LYS A 3 13.17 8.95 -13.85
CA LYS A 3 14.52 8.86 -14.42
C LYS A 3 14.62 7.71 -15.42
N SER A 4 15.26 7.96 -16.57
CA SER A 4 15.48 6.95 -17.61
C SER A 4 16.57 5.97 -17.19
N THR A 5 16.32 4.66 -17.31
CA THR A 5 17.28 3.60 -16.93
C THR A 5 17.29 2.48 -17.97
N LYS A 6 18.50 2.06 -18.38
CA LYS A 6 18.74 1.08 -19.44
C LYS A 6 18.20 -0.33 -19.12
N ASN A 7 18.02 -0.64 -17.81
CA ASN A 7 17.58 -1.95 -17.31
C ASN A 7 16.26 -1.90 -16.51
N ALA A 8 15.41 -0.88 -16.74
CA ALA A 8 14.21 -0.64 -15.94
C ALA A 8 13.26 -1.86 -15.86
N LEU A 9 13.10 -2.56 -16.98
CA LEU A 9 12.18 -3.70 -17.10
C LEU A 9 12.62 -4.90 -16.22
N VAL A 10 13.91 -5.22 -16.24
CA VAL A 10 14.46 -6.35 -15.47
C VAL A 10 14.32 -6.09 -13.98
N LEU A 11 14.58 -4.86 -13.52
CA LEU A 11 14.42 -4.48 -12.13
C LEU A 11 12.94 -4.50 -11.70
N CYS A 12 12.04 -3.95 -12.51
CA CYS A 12 10.60 -4.01 -12.22
C CYS A 12 10.08 -5.44 -12.11
N LEU A 13 10.53 -6.35 -13.00
CA LEU A 13 10.16 -7.77 -12.91
C LEU A 13 10.72 -8.43 -11.66
N ALA A 14 12.00 -8.20 -11.34
CA ALA A 14 12.62 -8.75 -10.14
C ALA A 14 11.89 -8.29 -8.86
N PHE A 15 11.59 -6.99 -8.75
CA PHE A 15 10.87 -6.46 -7.59
C PHE A 15 9.41 -6.92 -7.54
N SER A 16 8.76 -7.09 -8.69
CA SER A 16 7.42 -7.69 -8.75
C SER A 16 7.45 -9.13 -8.24
N ALA A 17 8.43 -9.94 -8.66
CA ALA A 17 8.60 -11.31 -8.20
C ALA A 17 8.84 -11.38 -6.69
N VAL A 18 9.72 -10.52 -6.15
CA VAL A 18 9.97 -10.42 -4.71
C VAL A 18 8.70 -10.04 -3.95
N ALA A 19 7.96 -9.02 -4.41
CA ALA A 19 6.72 -8.58 -3.78
C ALA A 19 5.64 -9.68 -3.78
N VAL A 20 5.51 -10.41 -4.89
CA VAL A 20 4.56 -11.54 -5.01
C VAL A 20 4.95 -12.68 -4.07
N LEU A 21 6.23 -13.08 -4.04
CA LEU A 21 6.70 -14.13 -3.14
C LEU A 21 6.49 -13.74 -1.68
N ALA A 22 6.79 -12.50 -1.32
CA ALA A 22 6.57 -11.97 0.02
C ALA A 22 5.09 -11.91 0.39
N ALA A 23 4.21 -11.53 -0.54
CA ALA A 23 2.76 -11.54 -0.34
C ALA A 23 2.24 -12.98 -0.10
N LEU A 24 2.69 -13.95 -0.90
CA LEU A 24 2.32 -15.36 -0.73
C LEU A 24 2.81 -15.91 0.62
N LEU A 25 4.06 -15.63 0.99
CA LEU A 25 4.61 -16.03 2.29
C LEU A 25 3.87 -15.35 3.45
N GLY A 26 3.58 -14.06 3.33
CA GLY A 26 2.82 -13.28 4.31
C GLY A 26 1.42 -13.84 4.51
N TYR A 27 0.75 -14.26 3.43
CA TYR A 27 -0.56 -14.92 3.49
C TYR A 27 -0.48 -16.30 4.15
N TRP A 28 0.45 -17.17 3.73
CA TRP A 28 0.55 -18.53 4.27
C TRP A 28 1.01 -18.61 5.72
N LYS A 29 1.87 -17.68 6.14
CA LYS A 29 2.42 -17.67 7.51
C LYS A 29 1.76 -16.63 8.40
N SER A 30 0.79 -15.88 7.88
CA SER A 30 0.19 -14.71 8.56
C SER A 30 1.27 -13.77 9.10
N LEU A 31 2.27 -13.46 8.28
CA LEU A 31 3.42 -12.61 8.62
C LEU A 31 3.34 -11.28 7.87
N PRO A 32 2.71 -10.23 8.46
CA PRO A 32 2.65 -8.90 7.86
C PRO A 32 4.03 -8.31 7.54
N LEU A 33 5.02 -8.57 8.41
CA LEU A 33 6.39 -8.10 8.22
C LEU A 33 7.06 -8.67 6.97
N ALA A 34 6.69 -9.88 6.54
CA ALA A 34 7.21 -10.46 5.31
C ALA A 34 6.77 -9.63 4.10
N ILE A 35 5.51 -9.18 4.08
CA ILE A 35 4.95 -8.34 3.02
C ILE A 35 5.65 -6.98 3.00
N LEU A 36 5.80 -6.33 4.15
CA LEU A 36 6.54 -5.06 4.26
C LEU A 36 7.98 -5.19 3.76
N ALA A 37 8.69 -6.23 4.16
CA ALA A 37 10.05 -6.49 3.71
C ALA A 37 10.12 -6.71 2.19
N GLY A 38 9.16 -7.43 1.62
CA GLY A 38 9.06 -7.64 0.17
C GLY A 38 8.71 -6.39 -0.64
N MET A 39 8.05 -5.41 -0.02
CA MET A 39 7.75 -4.11 -0.62
C MET A 39 8.96 -3.17 -0.66
N LEU A 40 9.92 -3.34 0.25
CA LEU A 40 11.08 -2.43 0.38
C LEU A 40 11.88 -2.26 -0.92
N PRO A 41 12.23 -3.31 -1.69
CA PRO A 41 12.97 -3.13 -2.93
C PRO A 41 12.19 -2.33 -3.97
N ALA A 42 10.87 -2.55 -4.06
CA ALA A 42 10.00 -1.79 -4.96
C ALA A 42 9.93 -0.32 -4.56
N VAL A 43 9.72 -0.03 -3.27
CA VAL A 43 9.62 1.35 -2.78
C VAL A 43 10.96 2.08 -2.86
N ALA A 44 12.07 1.43 -2.51
CA ALA A 44 13.40 2.01 -2.63
C ALA A 44 13.70 2.38 -4.09
N TYR A 45 13.40 1.49 -5.04
CA TYR A 45 13.58 1.80 -6.45
C TYR A 45 12.62 2.89 -6.96
N GLU A 46 11.39 2.94 -6.43
CA GLU A 46 10.46 4.01 -6.74
C GLU A 46 11.00 5.37 -6.25
N THR A 47 11.42 5.47 -4.99
CA THR A 47 11.98 6.70 -4.41
C THR A 47 13.19 7.21 -5.19
N TYR A 48 14.04 6.29 -5.68
CA TYR A 48 15.20 6.63 -6.50
C TYR A 48 14.81 7.20 -7.88
N ARG A 49 13.73 6.69 -8.49
CA ARG A 49 13.33 7.10 -9.85
C ARG A 49 12.34 8.25 -9.90
N THR A 50 11.61 8.53 -8.82
CA THR A 50 10.61 9.59 -8.80
C THR A 50 11.23 10.98 -8.72
N GLU A 51 10.98 11.79 -9.75
CA GLU A 51 11.40 13.18 -9.85
C GLU A 51 10.17 14.10 -9.90
N GLY A 52 10.13 15.12 -9.03
CA GLY A 52 9.07 16.14 -9.00
C GLY A 52 8.46 16.27 -7.61
N ALA A 53 8.21 17.51 -7.16
CA ALA A 53 7.89 17.81 -5.77
C ALA A 53 6.79 16.91 -5.16
N THR A 54 5.65 16.79 -5.84
CA THR A 54 4.52 16.01 -5.31
C THR A 54 4.72 14.49 -5.41
N THR A 55 5.40 14.00 -6.44
CA THR A 55 5.66 12.56 -6.62
C THR A 55 6.81 12.06 -5.74
N THR A 56 7.82 12.89 -5.50
CA THR A 56 8.92 12.58 -4.58
C THR A 56 8.43 12.58 -3.13
N LEU A 57 7.56 13.53 -2.76
CA LEU A 57 6.91 13.49 -1.44
C LEU A 57 6.03 12.25 -1.28
N ALA A 58 5.29 11.85 -2.32
CA ALA A 58 4.46 10.65 -2.25
C ALA A 58 5.29 9.37 -2.11
N SER A 59 6.40 9.22 -2.86
CA SER A 59 7.26 8.03 -2.75
C SER A 59 8.00 7.96 -1.41
N TRP A 60 8.52 9.08 -0.91
CA TRP A 60 9.07 9.16 0.45
C TRP A 60 8.01 8.94 1.53
N GLY A 61 6.78 9.40 1.29
CA GLY A 61 5.63 9.13 2.16
C GLY A 61 5.32 7.65 2.26
N ILE A 62 5.39 6.90 1.16
CA ILE A 62 5.24 5.44 1.18
C ILE A 62 6.38 4.78 1.97
N ALA A 63 7.62 5.21 1.76
CA ALA A 63 8.77 4.69 2.51
C ALA A 63 8.63 4.94 4.02
N ALA A 64 8.25 6.16 4.41
CA ALA A 64 7.99 6.51 5.80
C ALA A 64 6.84 5.69 6.39
N ALA A 65 5.74 5.51 5.64
CA ALA A 65 4.61 4.69 6.08
C ALA A 65 5.00 3.23 6.32
N ILE A 66 5.85 2.63 5.48
CA ILE A 66 6.37 1.28 5.69
C ILE A 66 7.20 1.18 6.97
N VAL A 67 8.07 2.17 7.23
CA VAL A 67 8.91 2.18 8.44
C VAL A 67 8.03 2.30 9.68
N VAL A 68 7.08 3.24 9.68
CA VAL A 68 6.14 3.43 10.80
C VAL A 68 5.31 2.17 11.02
N GLU A 69 4.77 1.57 9.96
CA GLU A 69 3.98 0.34 10.04
C GLU A 69 4.81 -0.84 10.59
N ALA A 70 6.05 -1.00 10.14
CA ALA A 70 6.96 -2.02 10.68
C ALA A 70 7.18 -1.84 12.18
N VAL A 71 7.40 -0.60 12.64
CA VAL A 71 7.52 -0.28 14.06
C VAL A 71 6.23 -0.65 14.81
N LEU A 72 5.06 -0.24 14.33
CA LEU A 72 3.77 -0.55 14.96
C LEU A 72 3.53 -2.06 15.12
N ILE A 73 3.89 -2.85 14.10
CA ILE A 73 3.75 -4.30 14.12
C ILE A 73 4.76 -4.94 15.09
N ILE A 74 6.03 -4.52 15.08
CA ILE A 74 7.09 -5.07 15.95
C ILE A 74 6.78 -4.79 17.43
N PHE A 75 6.41 -3.55 17.76
CA PHE A 75 6.07 -3.16 19.12
C PHE A 75 4.70 -3.63 19.57
N LYS A 76 3.95 -4.31 18.69
CA LYS A 76 2.59 -4.80 18.93
C LYS A 76 1.67 -3.72 19.53
N LEU A 77 1.84 -2.48 19.11
CA LEU A 77 0.99 -1.38 19.55
C LEU A 77 -0.42 -1.64 19.02
N GLN A 78 -1.38 -1.85 19.92
CA GLN A 78 -2.81 -1.89 19.63
C GLN A 78 -3.41 -0.58 20.11
N LEU A 79 -3.09 0.49 19.38
CA LEU A 79 -3.69 1.78 19.67
C LEU A 79 -5.08 1.75 19.04
N ASN A 80 -6.10 1.54 19.86
CA ASN A 80 -7.47 1.64 19.41
C ASN A 80 -7.76 3.14 19.26
N ILE A 81 -7.80 3.65 18.02
CA ILE A 81 -8.03 5.07 17.72
C ILE A 81 -9.32 5.54 18.41
N MET A 82 -10.29 4.62 18.57
CA MET A 82 -11.53 4.83 19.30
C MET A 82 -11.37 5.26 20.75
N GLN A 83 -10.35 4.74 21.45
CA GLN A 83 -10.10 5.08 22.85
C GLN A 83 -9.68 6.55 23.02
N TYR A 84 -9.09 7.15 21.97
CA TYR A 84 -8.60 8.52 21.97
C TYR A 84 -9.56 9.52 21.30
N LEU A 85 -10.52 9.05 20.48
CA LEU A 85 -11.44 9.92 19.72
C LEU A 85 -12.81 10.17 20.36
N GLY A 86 -13.15 9.50 21.47
CA GLY A 86 -14.39 9.75 22.21
C GLY A 86 -15.68 9.60 21.37
N SER A 87 -16.74 10.34 21.72
CA SER A 87 -18.11 10.25 21.17
C SER A 87 -18.25 10.58 19.68
N PHE A 88 -17.22 11.13 19.04
CA PHE A 88 -17.24 11.44 17.60
C PHE A 88 -17.04 10.20 16.70
N ALA A 89 -16.54 9.10 17.25
CA ALA A 89 -16.19 7.90 16.48
C ALA A 89 -17.10 6.68 16.73
N ALA A 90 -18.18 6.82 17.52
CA ALA A 90 -19.12 5.73 17.82
C ALA A 90 -19.78 5.11 16.58
N SER A 91 -19.79 5.81 15.44
CA SER A 91 -20.38 5.34 14.17
C SER A 91 -19.36 4.71 13.21
N PHE A 92 -18.06 4.72 13.53
CA PHE A 92 -17.02 4.15 12.67
C PHE A 92 -16.57 2.79 13.22
N PRO A 93 -16.36 1.77 12.36
CA PRO A 93 -15.81 0.50 12.80
C PRO A 93 -14.47 0.73 13.50
N ALA A 94 -14.18 -0.03 14.56
CA ALA A 94 -12.91 0.07 15.27
C ALA A 94 -11.76 -0.28 14.32
N VAL A 95 -11.12 0.74 13.76
CA VAL A 95 -9.94 0.59 12.90
C VAL A 95 -8.71 0.61 13.81
N ASP A 96 -7.98 -0.51 13.86
CA ASP A 96 -6.68 -0.59 14.53
C ASP A 96 -5.70 0.37 13.81
N VAL A 97 -4.83 1.05 14.55
CA VAL A 97 -3.78 1.93 13.99
C VAL A 97 -2.93 1.20 12.94
N ARG A 98 -2.75 -0.12 13.06
CA ARG A 98 -2.04 -0.95 12.06
C ARG A 98 -2.71 -0.98 10.69
N MET A 99 -3.99 -0.63 10.60
CA MET A 99 -4.68 -0.50 9.30
C MET A 99 -4.36 0.82 8.62
N ALA A 100 -3.89 1.83 9.36
CA ALA A 100 -3.60 3.13 8.80
C ALA A 100 -2.45 3.06 7.78
N GLY A 101 -1.38 2.28 8.04
CA GLY A 101 -0.25 2.15 7.12
C GLY A 101 -0.65 1.63 5.74
N PRO A 102 -1.28 0.44 5.63
CA PRO A 102 -1.74 -0.10 4.34
C PRO A 102 -2.67 0.86 3.58
N ILE A 103 -3.56 1.56 4.29
CA ILE A 103 -4.47 2.56 3.68
C ILE A 103 -3.68 3.74 3.11
N VAL A 104 -2.77 4.31 3.91
CA VAL A 104 -1.94 5.46 3.49
C VAL A 104 -1.07 5.08 2.30
N ILE A 105 -0.43 3.90 2.34
CA ILE A 105 0.37 3.39 1.21
C ILE A 105 -0.51 3.21 -0.03
N GLY A 106 -1.72 2.66 0.12
CA GLY A 106 -2.69 2.51 -0.96
C GLY A 106 -3.05 3.85 -1.61
N ILE A 107 -3.40 4.87 -0.81
CA ILE A 107 -3.76 6.21 -1.30
C ILE A 107 -2.57 6.89 -2.00
N LEU A 108 -1.38 6.82 -1.41
CA LEU A 108 -0.17 7.42 -1.99
C LEU A 108 0.23 6.71 -3.29
N SER A 109 0.12 5.39 -3.37
CA SER A 109 0.40 4.64 -4.60
C SER A 109 -0.59 4.98 -5.73
N ILE A 110 -1.89 5.15 -5.42
CA ILE A 110 -2.88 5.65 -6.40
C ILE A 110 -2.51 7.06 -6.88
N THR A 111 -2.02 7.91 -5.98
CA THR A 111 -1.55 9.25 -6.33
C THR A 111 -0.36 9.18 -7.29
N LEU A 112 0.58 8.27 -7.05
CA LEU A 112 1.72 8.02 -7.93
C LEU A 112 1.28 7.48 -9.30
N LEU A 113 0.29 6.60 -9.35
CA LEU A 113 -0.28 6.09 -10.60
C LEU A 113 -0.88 7.21 -11.47
N LYS A 114 -1.62 8.13 -10.84
CA LYS A 114 -2.29 9.24 -11.54
C LYS A 114 -1.32 10.33 -11.97
N ARG A 115 -0.31 10.64 -11.15
CA ARG A 115 0.60 11.78 -11.39
C ARG A 115 1.89 11.43 -12.14
N THR A 116 2.23 10.16 -12.29
CA THR A 116 3.49 9.78 -12.94
C THR A 116 3.27 9.39 -14.40
N ALA A 117 4.03 9.96 -15.34
CA ALA A 117 3.94 9.61 -16.76
C ALA A 117 4.73 8.33 -17.14
N GLY A 118 5.74 7.95 -16.34
CA GLY A 118 6.63 6.83 -16.66
C GLY A 118 5.96 5.47 -16.49
N ILE A 119 5.95 4.66 -17.56
CA ILE A 119 5.33 3.31 -17.61
C ILE A 119 5.85 2.42 -16.47
N TYR A 120 7.17 2.36 -16.29
CA TYR A 120 7.80 1.53 -15.25
C TYR A 120 7.53 2.03 -13.82
N THR A 121 7.24 3.33 -13.63
CA THR A 121 6.87 3.84 -12.29
C THR A 121 5.43 3.52 -12.01
N LYS A 122 4.55 3.64 -13.01
CA LYS A 122 3.17 3.18 -12.89
C LYS A 122 3.12 1.70 -12.55
N TRP A 123 3.90 0.87 -13.23
CA TRP A 123 4.02 -0.55 -12.92
C TRP A 123 4.36 -0.76 -11.44
N LEU A 124 5.42 -0.12 -10.96
CA LEU A 124 5.89 -0.29 -9.58
C LEU A 124 4.86 0.19 -8.56
N ALA A 125 4.18 1.30 -8.85
CA ALA A 125 3.07 1.79 -8.04
C ALA A 125 1.89 0.82 -8.01
N VAL A 126 1.59 0.09 -9.11
CA VAL A 126 0.61 -1.01 -9.10
C VAL A 126 1.07 -2.13 -8.18
N VAL A 127 2.34 -2.54 -8.26
CA VAL A 127 2.88 -3.60 -7.40
C VAL A 127 2.79 -3.22 -5.93
N ILE A 128 3.15 -1.98 -5.58
CA ILE A 128 3.06 -1.45 -4.22
C ILE A 128 1.60 -1.36 -3.76
N PHE A 129 0.68 -0.94 -4.63
CA PHE A 129 -0.74 -0.93 -4.33
C PHE A 129 -1.27 -2.33 -4.02
N LEU A 130 -0.95 -3.32 -4.86
CA LEU A 130 -1.37 -4.71 -4.66
C LEU A 130 -0.77 -5.30 -3.39
N ALA A 131 0.49 -5.01 -3.10
CA ALA A 131 1.14 -5.45 -1.87
C ALA A 131 0.53 -4.78 -0.63
N ALA A 132 0.10 -3.51 -0.72
CA ALA A 132 -0.66 -2.85 0.35
C ALA A 132 -2.04 -3.49 0.56
N CYS A 133 -2.73 -3.90 -0.50
CA CYS A 133 -3.98 -4.68 -0.38
C CYS A 133 -3.72 -6.05 0.27
N ALA A 134 -2.64 -6.74 -0.10
CA ALA A 134 -2.26 -7.99 0.52
C ALA A 134 -1.93 -7.82 2.01
N LEU A 135 -1.20 -6.75 2.36
CA LEU A 135 -0.91 -6.40 3.75
C LEU A 135 -2.18 -6.13 4.54
N PHE A 136 -3.10 -5.34 4.00
CA PHE A 136 -4.39 -5.07 4.62
C PHE A 136 -5.15 -6.38 4.87
N TYR A 137 -5.24 -7.24 3.85
CA TYR A 137 -5.96 -8.51 3.96
C TYR A 137 -5.35 -9.43 5.04
N VAL A 138 -4.02 -9.48 5.17
CA VAL A 138 -3.35 -10.29 6.20
C VAL A 138 -3.53 -9.72 7.60
N LEU A 139 -3.67 -8.39 7.73
CA LEU A 139 -3.95 -7.75 9.01
C LEU A 139 -5.40 -7.95 9.46
N ASP A 140 -6.37 -7.73 8.57
CA ASP A 140 -7.80 -7.99 8.85
C ASP A 140 -8.56 -8.35 7.56
N PRO A 141 -8.82 -9.66 7.34
CA PRO A 141 -9.52 -10.13 6.15
C PRO A 141 -11.01 -9.76 6.13
N ASP A 142 -11.64 -9.61 7.30
CA ASP A 142 -13.06 -9.29 7.44
C ASP A 142 -13.32 -7.85 6.99
N LEU A 143 -12.56 -6.90 7.53
CA LEU A 143 -12.63 -5.49 7.12
C LEU A 143 -12.29 -5.32 5.63
N PHE A 144 -11.28 -6.04 5.13
CA PHE A 144 -10.91 -5.99 3.72
C PHE A 144 -12.09 -6.38 2.83
N SER A 145 -12.73 -7.52 3.13
CA SER A 145 -13.83 -8.03 2.31
C SER A 145 -15.03 -7.07 2.28
N ARG A 146 -15.32 -6.40 3.40
CA ARG A 146 -16.41 -5.41 3.50
C ARG A 146 -16.10 -4.17 2.67
N LEU A 147 -14.91 -3.60 2.84
CA LEU A 147 -14.49 -2.41 2.10
C LEU A 147 -14.36 -2.69 0.60
N PHE A 148 -13.82 -3.86 0.24
CA PHE A 148 -13.70 -4.27 -1.15
C PHE A 148 -15.07 -4.41 -1.82
N LYS A 149 -16.02 -5.11 -1.19
CA LYS A 149 -17.41 -5.22 -1.69
C LYS A 149 -18.08 -3.86 -1.82
N SER A 150 -17.93 -2.99 -0.81
CA SER A 150 -18.49 -1.64 -0.84
C SER A 150 -17.91 -0.81 -1.98
N GLY A 151 -16.58 -0.81 -2.13
CA GLY A 151 -15.88 -0.07 -3.18
C GLY A 151 -16.26 -0.56 -4.58
N LEU A 152 -16.38 -1.88 -4.77
CA LEU A 152 -16.83 -2.47 -6.04
C LEU A 152 -18.28 -2.09 -6.37
N SER A 153 -19.15 -2.06 -5.36
CA SER A 153 -20.56 -1.67 -5.54
C SER A 153 -20.71 -0.19 -5.92
N GLU A 154 -19.92 0.70 -5.32
CA GLU A 154 -19.92 2.13 -5.65
C GLU A 154 -19.28 2.41 -7.02
N GLY A 155 -18.20 1.69 -7.35
CA GLY A 155 -17.60 1.74 -8.68
C GLY A 155 -18.55 1.26 -9.76
N ALA A 156 -19.26 0.14 -9.54
CA ALA A 156 -20.22 -0.40 -10.49
C ALA A 156 -21.43 0.51 -10.73
N LYS A 157 -21.84 1.33 -9.75
CA LYS A 157 -22.90 2.34 -9.92
C LYS A 157 -22.52 3.47 -10.87
N HIS A 158 -21.23 3.76 -11.01
CA HIS A 158 -20.73 4.84 -11.88
C HIS A 158 -20.32 4.37 -13.28
N ILE A 159 -20.45 3.07 -13.59
CA ILE A 159 -20.26 2.57 -14.95
C ILE A 159 -21.57 2.80 -15.71
N PRO A 160 -21.58 3.60 -16.79
CA PRO A 160 -22.77 3.72 -17.63
C PRO A 160 -23.10 2.33 -18.18
N ARG A 161 -24.28 1.81 -17.82
CA ARG A 161 -24.80 0.59 -18.42
C ARG A 161 -25.11 0.88 -19.90
N PRO A 162 -24.79 -0.05 -20.82
CA PRO A 162 -25.16 0.09 -22.23
C PRO A 162 -26.67 0.14 -22.44
#